data_AF-A0A967WSP7-F1
#
_entry.id   AF-A0A967WSP7-F1
#
_cell.length_a   1.000
_cell.length_b   1.000
_cell.length_c   1.000
_cell.angle_alpha   90.00
_cell.angle_beta   90.00
_cell.angle_gamma   90.00
#
_symmetry.space_group_name_H-M   'P 1'
#
loop_
_entity.id
_entity.type
_entity.pdbx_description
1 polymer ?
#
loop_
_entity_poly.entity_id
_entity_poly.type
_entity_poly.pdbx_seq_one_letter_code
_entity_poly.pdbx_strand_id
1 'polypeptide(L)' 'IFPHLSVYENMAYGLKVQRLPKDEVRQRVARALELVELTGLENRAPNQLSGGQQQRVALARALVMEPKVLLM' A
#
# COMPACT_ATOMS: atom_id res chain seq x y z
N ILE A 1 4.38 4.11 8.28
CA ILE A 1 3.18 3.24 8.13
C ILE A 1 2.27 3.54 9.30
N PHE A 2 0.96 3.69 9.06
CA PHE A 2 -0.02 3.97 10.09
C PHE A 2 -0.32 2.67 10.86
N PRO A 3 -0.08 2.62 12.18
CA PRO A 3 -0.14 1.37 12.96
C PRO A 3 -1.57 0.87 13.18
N HIS A 4 -2.56 1.75 13.05
CA HIS A 4 -3.98 1.46 13.24
C HIS A 4 -4.72 1.12 11.93
N LEU A 5 -3.99 1.03 10.80
CA LEU A 5 -4.53 0.70 9.48
C LEU A 5 -3.93 -0.63 9.00
N SER A 6 -4.71 -1.41 8.26
CA SER A 6 -4.20 -2.61 7.57
C SER A 6 -3.20 -2.26 6.46
N VAL A 7 -2.54 -3.27 5.86
CA VAL A 7 -1.68 -3.07 4.68
C VAL A 7 -2.45 -2.40 3.55
N TYR A 8 -3.65 -2.91 3.22
CA TYR A 8 -4.50 -2.35 2.19
C TYR A 8 -4.86 -0.89 2.49
N GLU A 9 -5.24 -0.59 3.72
CA GLU A 9 -5.62 0.77 4.11
C GLU A 9 -4.44 1.73 4.10
N ASN A 10 -3.26 1.27 4.52
CA ASN A 10 -2.03 2.04 4.43
C ASN A 10 -1.72 2.47 3.00
N MET A 11 -1.88 1.54 2.05
CA MET A 11 -1.66 1.73 0.61
C MET A 11 -2.75 2.60 -0.03
N ALA A 12 -4.01 2.33 0.31
CA ALA A 12 -5.16 3.05 -0.24
C ALA A 12 -5.31 4.48 0.28
N TYR A 13 -4.67 4.83 1.41
CA TYR A 13 -4.86 6.12 2.09
C TYR A 13 -4.68 7.32 1.15
N GLY A 14 -3.56 7.39 0.42
CA GLY A 14 -3.28 8.51 -0.49
C GLY A 14 -4.30 8.66 -1.61
N LEU A 15 -4.73 7.53 -2.19
CA LEU A 15 -5.75 7.50 -3.23
C LEU A 15 -7.14 7.91 -2.72
N LYS A 16 -7.50 7.50 -1.51
CA LYS A 16 -8.75 7.90 -0.84
C LYS A 16 -8.77 9.40 -0.56
N VAL A 17 -7.63 9.97 -0.15
CA VAL A 17 -7.48 11.43 0.04
C VAL A 17 -7.70 12.19 -1.27
N GLN A 18 -7.25 11.63 -2.40
CA GLN A 18 -7.51 12.17 -3.75
C GLN A 18 -8.94 11.92 -4.26
N ARG A 19 -9.79 11.26 -3.46
CA ARG A 19 -11.20 10.93 -3.80
C ARG A 19 -11.35 10.12 -5.09
N LEU A 20 -10.36 9.26 -5.39
CA LEU A 20 -10.47 8.36 -6.53
C LEU A 20 -11.61 7.34 -6.37
N PRO A 21 -12.24 6.89 -7.48
CA PRO A 21 -13.26 5.84 -7.44
C PRO A 21 -12.79 4.58 -6.72
N LYS A 22 -13.69 3.93 -5.98
CA LYS A 22 -13.35 2.74 -5.16
C LYS A 22 -12.72 1.62 -5.99
N ASP A 23 -13.20 1.39 -7.20
CA ASP A 23 -12.68 0.34 -8.08
C ASP A 23 -11.28 0.66 -8.59
N GLU A 24 -11.00 1.93 -8.86
CA GLU A 24 -9.66 2.39 -9.22
C GLU A 24 -8.68 2.23 -8.04
N VAL A 25 -9.12 2.57 -6.82
CA VAL A 25 -8.31 2.33 -5.61
C VAL A 25 -7.99 0.84 -5.46
N ARG A 26 -8.98 -0.03 -5.62
CA ARG A 26 -8.80 -1.48 -5.53
C ARG A 26 -7.79 -1.99 -6.56
N GLN A 27 -7.93 -1.58 -7.82
CA GLN A 27 -7.01 -1.99 -8.89
C GLN A 27 -5.57 -1.51 -8.64
N ARG A 28 -5.38 -0.23 -8.30
CA ARG A 28 -4.04 0.33 -8.05
C ARG A 28 -3.36 -0.35 -6.86
N VAL A 29 -4.10 -0.59 -5.78
CA VAL A 29 -3.56 -1.28 -4.59
C VAL A 29 -3.23 -2.74 -4.91
N ALA A 30 -4.08 -3.46 -5.64
CA ALA A 30 -3.81 -4.83 -6.06
C ALA A 30 -2.51 -4.95 -6.87
N ARG A 31 -2.34 -4.09 -7.89
CA ARG A 31 -1.09 -4.06 -8.69
C ARG A 31 0.14 -3.77 -7.83
N ALA A 32 0.05 -2.81 -6.91
CA ALA A 32 1.18 -2.48 -6.05
C ALA A 32 1.51 -3.59 -5.05
N LEU A 33 0.52 -4.33 -4.54
CA LEU A 33 0.74 -5.50 -3.67
C LEU A 33 1.51 -6.61 -4.38
N GLU A 34 1.17 -6.87 -5.65
CA GLU A 34 1.88 -7.82 -6.49
C GLU A 34 3.33 -7.39 -6.71
N LEU A 35 3.56 -6.10 -7.04
CA LEU A 35 4.91 -5.56 -7.28
C LEU A 35 5.85 -5.66 -6.09
N VAL A 36 5.33 -5.62 -4.86
CA VAL A 36 6.12 -5.75 -3.64
C VAL A 36 6.01 -7.12 -2.98
N GLU A 37 5.40 -8.10 -3.66
CA GLU A 37 5.21 -9.47 -3.17
C GLU A 37 4.54 -9.53 -1.79
N LEU A 38 3.48 -8.74 -1.60
CA LEU A 38 2.66 -8.72 -0.38
C LEU A 38 1.21 -9.20 -0.61
N THR A 39 0.92 -9.80 -1.76
CA THR A 39 -0.36 -10.44 -2.05
C THR A 39 -0.72 -11.46 -0.95
N GLY A 40 -1.98 -11.43 -0.49
CA GLY A 40 -2.48 -12.25 0.63
C GLY A 40 -2.24 -11.66 2.03
N LEU A 41 -1.54 -10.52 2.14
CA LEU A 41 -1.27 -9.83 3.41
C LEU A 41 -2.08 -8.55 3.59
N GLU A 42 -3.08 -8.30 2.74
CA GLU A 42 -3.83 -7.04 2.62
C GLU A 42 -4.50 -6.63 3.93
N ASN A 43 -5.02 -7.63 4.64
CA ASN A 43 -5.80 -7.44 5.87
C ASN A 43 -4.94 -7.44 7.13
N ARG A 44 -3.63 -7.67 7.02
CA ARG A 44 -2.73 -7.69 8.18
C ARG A 44 -2.47 -6.28 8.70
N ALA A 45 -2.36 -6.15 10.01
CA ALA A 45 -1.87 -4.94 10.65
C ALA A 45 -0.32 -4.88 10.58
N PRO A 46 0.31 -3.70 10.61
CA PRO A 46 1.77 -3.56 10.52
C PRO A 46 2.56 -4.33 11.57
N ASN A 47 2.01 -4.48 12.78
CA ASN A 47 2.62 -5.26 13.86
C ASN A 47 2.60 -6.78 13.63
N GLN A 48 1.87 -7.27 12.64
CA GLN A 48 1.83 -8.68 12.22
C GLN A 48 2.80 -8.98 11.06
N LEU A 49 3.59 -7.99 10.65
CA LEU A 49 4.55 -8.08 9.55
C LEU A 49 5.98 -8.09 10.07
N SER A 50 6.86 -8.78 9.35
CA SER A 50 8.30 -8.67 9.57
C SER A 50 8.82 -7.27 9.20
N GLY A 51 9.99 -6.87 9.70
CA GLY A 51 10.58 -5.56 9.37
C GLY A 51 10.77 -5.35 7.87
N GLY A 52 11.18 -6.38 7.13
CA GLY A 52 11.30 -6.32 5.67
C GLY A 52 9.95 -6.21 4.96
N GLN A 53 8.90 -6.85 5.48
CA GLN A 53 7.54 -6.65 4.97
C GLN A 53 7.05 -5.22 5.24
N GLN A 54 7.32 -4.67 6.42
CA GLN A 54 6.97 -3.29 6.76
C GLN A 54 7.65 -2.25 5.82
N GLN A 55 8.92 -2.46 5.49
CA GLN A 55 9.63 -1.64 4.50
C GLN A 55 8.96 -1.75 3.12
N ARG A 56 8.59 -2.96 2.69
CA ARG A 56 7.86 -3.18 1.43
C ARG A 56 6.48 -2.51 1.42
N VAL A 57 5.76 -2.47 2.54
CA VAL A 57 4.52 -1.68 2.66
C VAL A 57 4.80 -0.19 2.48
N ALA A 58 5.87 0.34 3.08
CA ALA A 58 6.25 1.75 2.89
C ALA A 58 6.57 2.07 1.43
N LEU A 59 7.30 1.18 0.74
CA LEU A 59 7.55 1.29 -0.70
C LEU A 59 6.26 1.24 -1.50
N ALA A 60 5.38 0.28 -1.22
CA ALA A 60 4.11 0.11 -1.92
C ALA A 60 3.22 1.36 -1.80
N ARG A 61 3.19 2.01 -0.63
CA ARG A 61 2.46 3.29 -0.45
C ARG A 61 2.93 4.39 -1.39
N ALA A 62 4.22 4.42 -1.71
CA ALA A 62 4.75 5.38 -2.68
C ALA A 62 4.41 4.97 -4.12
N LEU A 63 4.53 3.68 -4.45
CA LEU A 63 4.24 3.15 -5.80
C LEU A 63 2.77 3.27 -6.21
N VAL A 64 1.84 3.10 -5.27
CA VAL A 64 0.38 3.21 -5.52
C VAL A 64 -0.02 4.57 -6.09
N MET A 65 0.75 5.62 -5.80
CA MET A 65 0.52 6.98 -6.31
C MET A 65 1.03 7.19 -7.75
N GLU A 66 1.62 6.15 -8.36
CA GLU A 66 2.23 6.19 -9.71
C GLU A 66 3.14 7.42 -9.91
N PRO A 67 4.13 7.65 -9.02
CA PRO A 67 4.97 8.82 -9.09
C PRO A 67 5.89 8.75 -10.31
N LYS A 68 6.12 9.90 -10.96
CA LYS A 68 7.08 9.99 -12.07
C LYS A 68 8.53 9.79 -11.63
N VAL A 69 8.83 10.13 -10.38
CA VAL A 69 10.16 9.99 -9.76
C VAL A 69 9.95 9.53 -8.32
N LEU A 70 10.75 8.54 -7.91
CA LEU A 70 10.76 8.01 -6.56
C LEU A 70 12.12 8.29 -5.92
N LEU A 71 12.13 8.96 -4.76
CA LEU A 71 13.33 9.22 -3.98
C LEU A 71 13.33 8.28 -2.77
N MET A 72 14.42 7.54 -2.60
CA MET A 72 14.59 6.54 -1.53
C MET A 72 15.73 6.91 -0.60
#